data_AF-A0AAV0TYB4-F1
#
_entry.id   AF-A0AAV0TYB4-F1
#
_cell.length_a   1.000
_cell.length_b   1.000
_cell.length_c   1.000
_cell.angle_alpha   90.00
_cell.angle_beta   90.00
_cell.angle_gamma   90.00
#
_symmetry.space_group_name_H-M   'P 1'
#
loop_
_entity.id
_entity.type
_entity.pdbx_description
1 polymer ?
#
loop_
_entity_poly.entity_id
_entity_poly.type
_entity_poly.pdbx_seq_one_letter_code
_entity_poly.pdbx_strand_id
1 'polypeptide(L)'
;MAAGQAEKKLVVAAAKNGLAIPCNLDATAFLLAHSRGAYTVARTVQQTKIFDYEAHICRLVESTIAMQTEKQLLVPSAVEKELRPRTAETMNAAMQAFKSLYEVHKDQEYKINVLVCPTKGDTTSGQILADKDVFCHVGLLPPLRSEMVKLEVAGLPRCNATAKDSAWVKERKAIYDRMAPDVEEVILMDPTTRHLLEGSQTNFYAIQDGAVVTAEEGILKGTVRSLVLEVCAENGIPVELKPPTLDDVEKWQGCFISSTSRMVLGAKSLEYEQPDTKKSCTRIFAPHLILNQITTGIQKSVMKKSTEVFKGC
;
A
#
# COMPACT_ATOMS: atom_id res chain seq x y z
N MET A 1 31.19 4.33 -29.18
CA MET A 1 31.15 5.32 -28.10
C MET A 1 29.77 5.26 -27.46
N ALA A 2 29.70 4.83 -26.21
CA ALA A 2 28.46 4.67 -25.47
C ALA A 2 27.91 6.06 -25.11
N ALA A 3 26.76 6.42 -25.67
CA ALA A 3 25.98 7.54 -25.17
C ALA A 3 25.42 7.13 -23.80
N GLY A 4 26.01 7.66 -22.73
CA GLY A 4 25.48 7.48 -21.38
C GLY A 4 24.05 8.01 -21.34
N GLN A 5 23.09 7.14 -21.06
CA GLN A 5 21.78 7.57 -20.59
C GLN A 5 22.04 8.36 -19.31
N ALA A 6 21.78 9.67 -19.34
CA ALA A 6 21.81 10.49 -18.14
C ALA A 6 20.79 9.88 -17.15
N GLU A 7 21.29 9.32 -16.05
CA GLU A 7 20.43 8.82 -14.97
C GLU A 7 19.50 9.96 -14.56
N LYS A 8 18.19 9.77 -14.80
CA LYS A 8 17.19 10.76 -14.48
C LYS A 8 17.14 10.88 -12.96
N LYS A 9 17.68 11.98 -12.43
CA LYS A 9 17.77 12.23 -11.00
C LYS A 9 16.37 12.11 -10.36
N LEU A 10 16.24 11.22 -9.39
CA LEU A 10 14.97 11.02 -8.67
C LEU A 10 14.61 12.28 -7.89
N VAL A 11 13.32 12.67 -7.96
CA VAL A 11 12.75 13.77 -7.16
C VAL A 11 12.26 13.17 -5.85
N VAL A 12 13.18 13.06 -4.89
CA VAL A 12 12.97 12.42 -3.58
C VAL A 12 13.73 13.16 -2.48
N ALA A 13 13.24 13.01 -1.25
CA ALA A 13 13.91 13.44 -0.02
C ALA A 13 13.60 12.43 1.10
N ALA A 14 14.42 12.43 2.16
CA ALA A 14 14.20 11.56 3.31
C ALA A 14 14.58 12.23 4.61
N ALA A 15 14.10 11.66 5.72
CA ALA A 15 14.49 12.02 7.08
C ALA A 15 14.59 10.77 7.95
N LYS A 16 15.33 10.91 9.04
CA LYS A 16 15.49 9.93 10.12
C LYS A 16 15.32 10.64 11.46
N ASN A 17 14.42 10.16 12.31
CA ASN A 17 14.20 10.66 13.67
C ASN A 17 14.10 12.19 13.74
N GLY A 18 13.27 12.79 12.88
CA GLY A 18 13.08 14.25 12.82
C GLY A 18 14.19 15.05 12.12
N LEU A 19 15.21 14.41 11.54
CA LEU A 19 16.31 15.10 10.85
C LEU A 19 16.39 14.70 9.38
N ALA A 20 16.50 15.69 8.48
CA ALA A 20 16.69 15.44 7.06
C ALA A 20 17.99 14.67 6.80
N ILE A 21 17.94 13.71 5.87
CA ILE A 21 19.11 12.93 5.44
C ILE A 21 19.24 12.94 3.92
N PRO A 22 20.46 12.82 3.36
CA PRO A 22 20.64 12.65 1.92
C PRO A 22 19.90 11.40 1.42
N CYS A 23 19.24 11.52 0.27
CA CYS A 23 18.56 10.39 -0.37
C CYS A 23 18.56 10.53 -1.89
N ASN A 24 18.90 9.44 -2.57
CA ASN A 24 18.85 9.26 -4.02
C ASN A 24 18.19 7.92 -4.40
N LEU A 25 17.47 7.29 -3.47
CA LEU A 25 16.82 6.00 -3.65
C LEU A 25 15.32 6.21 -3.87
N ASP A 26 14.70 5.37 -4.70
CA ASP A 26 13.24 5.30 -4.74
C ASP A 26 12.69 4.67 -3.45
N ALA A 27 11.38 4.74 -3.26
CA ALA A 27 10.73 4.23 -2.04
C ALA A 27 11.00 2.74 -1.75
N THR A 28 11.09 1.90 -2.78
CA THR A 28 11.32 0.46 -2.62
C THR A 28 12.77 0.22 -2.21
N ALA A 29 13.73 0.81 -2.93
CA ALA A 29 15.15 0.74 -2.62
C ALA A 29 15.46 1.32 -1.23
N PHE A 30 14.78 2.42 -0.86
CA PHE A 30 14.88 3.02 0.46
C PHE A 30 14.45 2.05 1.57
N LEU A 31 13.30 1.38 1.43
CA LEU A 31 12.87 0.37 2.43
C LEU A 31 13.86 -0.80 2.52
N LEU A 32 14.46 -1.21 1.39
CA LEU A 32 15.41 -2.33 1.34
C LEU A 32 16.79 -1.99 1.92
N ALA A 33 17.20 -0.73 1.92
CA ALA A 33 18.48 -0.26 2.46
C ALA A 33 18.55 -0.25 4.01
N HIS A 34 17.40 -0.41 4.67
CA HIS A 34 17.25 -0.35 6.12
C HIS A 34 16.91 -1.72 6.73
N SER A 35 16.98 -1.80 8.05
CA SER A 35 16.61 -2.99 8.81
C SER A 35 15.14 -3.35 8.58
N ARG A 36 14.80 -4.64 8.73
CA ARG A 36 13.39 -5.10 8.69
C ARG A 36 12.58 -4.34 9.74
N GLY A 37 11.38 -3.91 9.39
CA GLY A 37 10.55 -3.09 10.25
C GLY A 37 9.13 -2.89 9.72
N ALA A 38 8.29 -2.34 10.58
CA ALA A 38 6.92 -1.98 10.25
C ALA A 38 6.93 -0.73 9.37
N TYR A 39 6.15 -0.72 8.29
CA TYR A 39 6.09 0.44 7.41
C TYR A 39 4.66 0.79 7.01
N THR A 40 4.46 2.03 6.58
CA THR A 40 3.20 2.50 5.98
C THR A 40 3.49 3.33 4.74
N VAL A 41 2.52 3.38 3.84
CA VAL A 41 2.60 4.16 2.59
C VAL A 41 1.38 5.04 2.53
N ALA A 42 1.58 6.33 2.70
CA ALA A 42 0.54 7.35 2.63
C ALA A 42 0.66 8.14 1.33
N ARG A 43 -0.40 8.90 1.02
CA ARG A 43 -0.39 9.91 -0.03
C ARG A 43 -0.75 11.26 0.55
N THR A 44 -0.26 12.32 -0.09
CA THR A 44 -0.81 13.65 0.16
C THR A 44 -2.10 13.90 -0.59
N VAL A 45 -2.83 14.90 -0.09
CA VAL A 45 -3.95 15.58 -0.73
C VAL A 45 -3.74 17.08 -0.55
N GLN A 46 -3.79 17.84 -1.63
CA GLN A 46 -3.43 19.26 -1.69
C GLN A 46 -2.02 19.55 -1.13
N GLN A 47 -1.11 18.57 -1.21
CA GLN A 47 0.28 18.63 -0.70
C GLN A 47 0.46 18.82 0.82
N THR A 48 -0.55 19.29 1.55
CA THR A 48 -0.44 19.61 2.99
C THR A 48 -1.15 18.59 3.89
N LYS A 49 -2.10 17.85 3.33
CA LYS A 49 -2.88 16.85 4.06
C LYS A 49 -2.43 15.44 3.72
N ILE A 50 -2.68 14.51 4.64
CA ILE A 50 -2.56 13.08 4.41
C ILE A 50 -3.96 12.47 4.40
N PHE A 51 -4.25 11.68 3.35
CA PHE A 51 -5.46 10.88 3.30
C PHE A 51 -5.41 9.81 4.41
N ASP A 52 -6.41 9.82 5.30
CA ASP A 52 -6.59 8.84 6.36
C ASP A 52 -5.36 8.70 7.29
N TYR A 53 -4.84 9.84 7.78
CA TYR A 53 -3.64 9.91 8.61
C TYR A 53 -3.71 8.98 9.84
N GLU A 54 -4.86 8.93 10.51
CA GLU A 54 -5.04 8.10 11.70
C GLU A 54 -4.87 6.61 11.40
N ALA A 55 -5.45 6.10 10.30
CA ALA A 55 -5.26 4.71 9.92
C ALA A 55 -3.80 4.39 9.55
N HIS A 56 -3.03 5.36 9.04
CA HIS A 56 -1.60 5.18 8.80
C HIS A 56 -0.78 5.09 10.10
N ILE A 57 -1.13 5.87 11.13
CA ILE A 57 -0.52 5.77 12.46
C ILE A 57 -0.90 4.46 13.15
N CYS A 58 -2.18 4.10 13.18
CA CYS A 58 -2.63 2.81 13.75
C CYS A 58 -1.90 1.63 13.10
N ARG A 59 -1.77 1.64 11.76
CA ARG A 59 -1.03 0.58 11.05
C ARG A 59 0.42 0.47 11.48
N LEU A 60 1.12 1.60 11.66
CA LEU A 60 2.51 1.59 12.14
C LEU A 60 2.59 0.98 13.55
N VAL A 61 1.68 1.34 14.45
CA VAL A 61 1.59 0.81 15.81
C VAL A 61 1.32 -0.69 15.80
N GLU A 62 0.25 -1.12 15.14
CA GLU A 62 -0.18 -2.52 15.08
C GLU A 62 0.87 -3.40 14.41
N SER A 63 1.46 -2.94 13.30
CA SER A 63 2.53 -3.70 12.61
C SER A 63 3.78 -3.77 13.48
N THR A 64 4.14 -2.70 14.20
CA THR A 64 5.28 -2.72 15.13
C THR A 64 5.06 -3.74 16.23
N ILE A 65 3.86 -3.80 16.81
CA ILE A 65 3.52 -4.78 17.86
C ILE A 65 3.52 -6.20 17.30
N ALA A 66 2.89 -6.43 16.16
CA ALA A 66 2.78 -7.75 15.54
C ALA A 66 4.12 -8.33 15.07
N MET A 67 5.15 -7.50 14.94
CA MET A 67 6.51 -7.90 14.52
C MET A 67 7.47 -8.12 15.70
N GLN A 68 7.04 -7.87 16.94
CA GLN A 68 7.87 -8.10 18.12
C GLN A 68 8.07 -9.60 18.36
N THR A 69 9.31 -9.99 18.62
CA THR A 69 9.70 -11.38 18.91
C THR A 69 9.55 -11.73 20.39
N GLU A 70 9.54 -10.73 21.28
CA GLU A 70 9.42 -10.94 22.71
C GLU A 70 7.95 -10.98 23.14
N LYS A 71 7.62 -11.87 24.09
CA LYS A 71 6.29 -11.99 24.70
C LYS A 71 5.88 -10.78 25.55
N GLN A 72 6.60 -9.66 25.49
CA GLN A 72 6.17 -8.44 26.16
C GLN A 72 4.88 -7.97 25.50
N LEU A 73 3.80 -7.98 26.28
CA LEU A 73 2.51 -7.43 25.89
C LEU A 73 2.67 -5.91 25.75
N LEU A 74 3.01 -5.47 24.53
CA LEU A 74 3.01 -4.06 24.21
C LEU A 74 1.58 -3.56 24.17
N VAL A 75 1.28 -2.57 24.99
CA VAL A 75 -0.02 -1.91 24.98
C VAL A 75 -0.08 -0.94 23.80
N PRO A 76 -1.04 -1.06 22.87
CA PRO A 76 -1.12 -0.21 21.67
C PRO A 76 -1.04 1.29 21.97
N SER A 77 -1.73 1.76 23.01
CA SER A 77 -1.73 3.18 23.40
C SER A 77 -0.36 3.69 23.86
N ALA A 78 0.47 2.84 24.49
CA ALA A 78 1.82 3.21 24.89
C ALA A 78 2.75 3.33 23.68
N VAL A 79 2.66 2.37 22.75
CA VAL A 79 3.42 2.38 21.48
C VAL A 79 3.02 3.59 20.64
N GLU A 80 1.73 3.89 20.55
CA GLU A 80 1.24 5.06 19.82
C GLU A 80 1.73 6.37 20.43
N LYS A 81 1.67 6.52 21.76
CA LYS A 81 2.11 7.73 22.47
C LYS A 81 3.57 8.08 22.16
N GLU A 82 4.41 7.07 21.90
CA GLU A 82 5.80 7.25 21.54
C GLU A 82 6.01 7.39 20.01
N LEU A 83 5.37 6.56 19.18
CA LEU A 83 5.57 6.59 17.73
C LEU A 83 4.94 7.80 17.05
N ARG A 84 3.78 8.26 17.50
CA ARG A 84 3.04 9.36 16.85
C ARG A 84 3.85 10.65 16.73
N PRO A 85 4.42 11.23 17.81
CA PRO A 85 5.20 12.46 17.70
C PRO A 85 6.45 12.27 16.84
N ARG A 86 7.19 11.18 17.04
CA ARG A 86 8.42 10.86 16.28
C ARG A 86 8.14 10.69 14.78
N THR A 87 7.01 10.07 14.44
CA THR A 87 6.53 9.93 13.05
C THR A 87 6.19 11.29 12.45
N ALA A 88 5.45 12.12 13.17
CA ALA A 88 5.09 13.46 12.70
C ALA A 88 6.32 14.34 12.48
N GLU A 89 7.27 14.36 13.41
CA GLU A 89 8.54 15.10 13.30
C GLU A 89 9.36 14.62 12.08
N THR A 90 9.50 13.31 11.91
CA THR A 90 10.26 12.73 10.79
C THR A 90 9.56 12.99 9.45
N MET A 91 8.23 12.93 9.39
CA MET A 91 7.48 13.30 8.20
C MET A 91 7.66 14.78 7.84
N ASN A 92 7.57 15.69 8.81
CA ASN A 92 7.78 17.12 8.60
C ASN A 92 9.20 17.43 8.12
N ALA A 93 10.23 16.84 8.74
CA ALA A 93 11.62 17.03 8.32
C ALA A 93 11.86 16.56 6.88
N ALA A 94 11.29 15.42 6.48
CA ALA A 94 11.41 14.93 5.11
C ALA A 94 10.65 15.82 4.11
N MET A 95 9.47 16.33 4.48
CA MET A 95 8.68 17.24 3.64
C MET A 95 9.35 18.61 3.47
N GLN A 96 9.90 19.18 4.54
CA GLN A 96 10.66 20.43 4.50
C GLN A 96 11.90 20.29 3.60
N ALA A 97 12.66 19.19 3.78
CA ALA A 97 13.78 18.88 2.90
C ALA A 97 13.32 18.78 1.44
N PHE A 98 12.23 18.06 1.16
CA PHE A 98 11.67 17.93 -0.17
C PHE A 98 11.33 19.29 -0.81
N LYS A 99 10.60 20.15 -0.10
CA LYS A 99 10.20 21.48 -0.57
C LYS A 99 11.37 22.45 -0.71
N SER A 100 12.44 22.28 0.08
CA SER A 100 13.67 23.08 -0.06
C SER A 100 14.50 22.70 -1.29
N LEU A 101 14.39 21.45 -1.74
CA LEU A 101 15.18 20.90 -2.84
C LEU A 101 14.49 21.05 -4.20
N TYR A 102 13.15 21.07 -4.22
CA TYR A 102 12.38 20.97 -5.46
C TYR A 102 11.20 21.95 -5.49
N GLU A 103 11.06 22.66 -6.61
CA GLU A 103 9.84 23.35 -6.97
C GLU A 103 8.93 22.38 -7.73
N VAL A 104 7.69 22.20 -7.25
CA VAL A 104 6.75 21.22 -7.80
C VAL A 104 5.42 21.88 -8.10
N HIS A 105 4.75 21.42 -9.15
CA HIS A 105 3.46 21.96 -9.56
C HIS A 105 2.39 21.74 -8.47
N LYS A 106 1.41 22.64 -8.34
CA LYS A 106 0.46 22.67 -7.21
C LYS A 106 -0.50 21.48 -7.14
N ASP A 107 -0.72 20.78 -8.25
CA ASP A 107 -1.58 19.60 -8.34
C ASP A 107 -0.81 18.28 -8.13
N GLN A 108 0.52 18.35 -8.04
CA GLN A 108 1.37 17.19 -7.86
C GLN A 108 1.29 16.72 -6.41
N GLU A 109 0.90 15.46 -6.21
CA GLU A 109 0.85 14.84 -4.89
C GLU A 109 2.11 14.02 -4.62
N TYR A 110 2.32 13.65 -3.35
CA TYR A 110 3.50 12.97 -2.88
C TYR A 110 3.17 11.62 -2.28
N LYS A 111 4.05 10.66 -2.51
CA LYS A 111 4.04 9.36 -1.86
C LYS A 111 4.94 9.44 -0.64
N ILE A 112 4.37 9.18 0.54
CA ILE A 112 5.08 9.22 1.82
C ILE A 112 5.23 7.79 2.33
N ASN A 113 6.47 7.33 2.53
CA ASN A 113 6.74 6.01 3.11
C ASN A 113 7.39 6.23 4.46
N VAL A 114 6.78 5.71 5.52
CA VAL A 114 7.35 5.75 6.87
C VAL A 114 7.73 4.33 7.27
N LEU A 115 8.92 4.15 7.82
CA LEU A 115 9.46 2.87 8.29
C LEU A 115 9.90 3.03 9.76
N VAL A 116 9.44 2.13 10.61
CA VAL A 116 9.88 1.96 12.00
C VAL A 116 10.67 0.67 12.08
N CYS A 117 11.96 0.75 12.38
CA CYS A 117 12.83 -0.42 12.41
C CYS A 117 13.90 -0.29 13.51
N PRO A 118 14.53 -1.39 13.98
CA PRO A 118 15.60 -1.32 14.96
C PRO A 118 16.77 -0.46 14.49
N THR A 119 17.34 0.34 15.40
CA THR A 119 18.53 1.14 15.19
C THR A 119 19.73 0.24 14.91
N LYS A 120 20.48 0.55 13.85
CA LYS A 120 21.65 -0.26 13.47
C LYS A 120 22.71 -0.22 14.59
N GLY A 121 23.08 -1.40 15.08
CA GLY A 121 24.17 -1.57 16.04
C GLY A 121 23.77 -1.51 17.52
N ASP A 122 22.49 -1.35 17.83
CA ASP A 122 22.00 -1.43 19.21
C ASP A 122 21.51 -2.85 19.53
N THR A 123 22.10 -3.46 20.57
CA THR A 123 21.69 -4.75 21.14
C THR A 123 21.11 -4.57 22.55
N THR A 124 20.89 -3.33 22.99
CA THR A 124 20.63 -3.01 24.39
C THR A 124 19.13 -2.82 24.64
N SER A 125 18.56 -3.74 25.41
CA SER A 125 17.16 -3.74 25.84
C SER A 125 16.98 -2.75 27.00
N GLY A 126 16.09 -1.76 26.86
CA GLY A 126 15.86 -0.80 27.95
C GLY A 126 14.59 0.07 27.89
N GLN A 127 14.00 0.30 26.72
CA GLN A 127 12.69 0.95 26.54
C GLN A 127 12.02 0.38 25.27
N ILE A 128 10.69 0.42 25.19
CA ILE A 128 9.90 -0.29 24.15
C ILE A 128 10.29 0.10 22.70
N LEU A 129 10.63 1.38 22.45
CA LEU A 129 11.03 1.88 21.12
C LEU A 129 12.27 2.80 21.11
N ALA A 130 12.99 2.97 22.22
CA ALA A 130 14.19 3.82 22.24
C ALA A 130 15.31 3.28 21.34
N ASP A 131 15.28 1.97 21.07
CA ASP A 131 16.16 1.25 20.15
C ASP A 131 15.67 1.23 18.70
N LYS A 132 14.63 2.01 18.35
CA LYS A 132 14.06 2.03 17.00
C LYS A 132 14.29 3.36 16.33
N ASP A 133 14.61 3.32 15.05
CA ASP A 133 14.65 4.46 14.16
C ASP A 133 13.31 4.60 13.43
N VAL A 134 12.88 5.85 13.26
CA VAL A 134 11.79 6.23 12.37
C VAL A 134 12.39 6.89 11.14
N PHE A 135 12.12 6.33 9.97
CA PHE A 135 12.51 6.87 8.68
C PHE A 135 11.29 7.36 7.91
N CYS A 136 11.44 8.44 7.16
CA CYS A 136 10.44 8.90 6.20
C CYS A 136 11.09 9.15 4.85
N HIS A 137 10.47 8.67 3.78
CA HIS A 137 10.82 8.96 2.39
C HIS A 137 9.64 9.67 1.72
N VAL A 138 9.92 10.79 1.07
CA VAL A 138 8.99 11.58 0.25
C VAL A 138 9.43 11.51 -1.20
N GLY A 139 8.50 11.22 -2.11
CA GLY A 139 8.74 11.31 -3.55
C GLY A 139 7.46 11.65 -4.30
N LEU A 140 7.57 11.95 -5.58
CA LEU A 140 6.40 12.23 -6.43
C LEU A 140 5.46 11.02 -6.48
N LEU A 141 4.16 11.28 -6.31
CA LEU A 141 3.13 10.29 -6.56
C LEU A 141 2.74 10.36 -8.04
N PRO A 142 2.74 9.24 -8.77
CA PRO A 142 2.21 9.23 -10.13
C PRO A 142 0.76 9.74 -10.17
N PRO A 143 0.36 10.43 -11.26
CA PRO A 143 -1.02 10.87 -11.42
C PRO A 143 -1.97 9.67 -11.34
N LEU A 144 -3.17 9.92 -10.83
CA LEU A 144 -4.21 8.90 -10.83
C LEU A 144 -4.61 8.56 -12.27
N ARG A 145 -4.82 7.27 -12.50
CA ARG A 145 -5.21 6.72 -13.79
C ARG A 145 -6.63 6.18 -13.70
N SER A 146 -7.35 6.21 -14.81
CA SER A 146 -8.71 5.70 -14.91
C SER A 146 -8.83 4.56 -15.92
N GLU A 147 -7.78 4.27 -16.69
CA GLU A 147 -7.79 3.11 -17.56
C GLU A 147 -7.90 1.80 -16.77
N MET A 148 -8.64 0.86 -17.34
CA MET A 148 -8.71 -0.50 -16.81
C MET A 148 -7.40 -1.23 -17.11
N VAL A 149 -6.89 -1.96 -16.12
CA VAL A 149 -5.53 -2.52 -16.11
C VAL A 149 -5.51 -4.03 -16.31
N LYS A 150 -4.35 -4.59 -16.66
CA LYS A 150 -4.15 -6.04 -16.65
C LYS A 150 -3.70 -6.49 -15.26
N LEU A 151 -4.33 -7.54 -14.75
CA LEU A 151 -3.94 -8.23 -13.52
C LEU A 151 -3.50 -9.65 -13.85
N GLU A 152 -2.66 -10.23 -13.00
CA GLU A 152 -2.20 -11.62 -13.12
C GLU A 152 -2.39 -12.35 -11.79
N VAL A 153 -2.92 -13.57 -11.78
CA VAL A 153 -2.91 -14.43 -10.59
C VAL A 153 -1.55 -15.11 -10.49
N ALA A 154 -0.75 -14.67 -9.55
CA ALA A 154 0.59 -15.19 -9.33
C ALA A 154 1.02 -15.00 -7.87
N GLY A 155 1.79 -15.97 -7.36
CA GLY A 155 2.34 -15.93 -6.01
C GLY A 155 1.39 -16.50 -4.94
N LEU A 156 1.96 -16.69 -3.76
CA LEU A 156 1.30 -17.30 -2.60
C LEU A 156 0.85 -16.22 -1.61
N PRO A 157 -0.16 -16.51 -0.76
CA PRO A 157 -0.54 -15.63 0.32
C PRO A 157 0.63 -15.31 1.25
N ARG A 158 0.59 -14.13 1.88
CA ARG A 158 1.61 -13.74 2.86
C ARG A 158 1.54 -14.65 4.08
N CYS A 159 2.70 -15.01 4.63
CA CYS A 159 2.75 -15.77 5.90
C CYS A 159 2.20 -14.96 7.08
N ASN A 160 2.43 -13.64 7.12
CA ASN A 160 1.85 -12.72 8.09
C ASN A 160 1.20 -11.54 7.34
N ALA A 161 -0.08 -11.67 7.03
CA ALA A 161 -0.82 -10.65 6.29
C ALA A 161 -1.25 -9.46 7.16
N THR A 162 -1.33 -9.66 8.49
CA THR A 162 -1.82 -8.63 9.43
C THR A 162 -0.83 -7.50 9.66
N ALA A 163 0.47 -7.76 9.53
CA ALA A 163 1.51 -6.75 9.69
C ALA A 163 1.99 -6.23 8.34
N LYS A 164 2.15 -4.91 8.21
CA LYS A 164 2.80 -4.29 7.05
C LYS A 164 4.32 -4.31 7.24
N ASP A 165 4.90 -5.48 7.08
CA ASP A 165 6.31 -5.79 7.29
C ASP A 165 7.17 -5.51 6.05
N SER A 166 8.31 -4.80 6.22
CA SER A 166 9.23 -4.54 5.12
C SER A 166 9.94 -5.79 4.57
N ALA A 167 9.92 -6.93 5.28
CA ALA A 167 10.34 -8.22 4.74
C ALA A 167 9.55 -8.60 3.47
N TRP A 168 8.25 -8.28 3.42
CA TRP A 168 7.42 -8.52 2.25
C TRP A 168 7.95 -7.82 0.98
N VAL A 169 8.63 -6.66 1.13
CA VAL A 169 9.27 -5.96 0.01
C VAL A 169 10.38 -6.79 -0.62
N LYS A 170 11.12 -7.56 0.20
CA LYS A 170 12.15 -8.50 -0.26
C LYS A 170 11.52 -9.73 -0.89
N GLU A 171 10.55 -10.33 -0.20
CA GLU A 171 9.90 -11.59 -0.60
C GLU A 171 9.20 -11.47 -1.96
N ARG A 172 8.46 -10.37 -2.18
CA ARG A 172 7.74 -10.16 -3.43
C ARG A 172 8.63 -9.80 -4.62
N LYS A 173 9.93 -9.51 -4.41
CA LYS A 173 10.83 -9.07 -5.49
C LYS A 173 10.87 -10.09 -6.63
N ALA A 174 10.99 -11.39 -6.31
CA ALA A 174 11.03 -12.44 -7.30
C ALA A 174 9.74 -12.54 -8.14
N ILE A 175 8.60 -12.12 -7.59
CA ILE A 175 7.33 -12.07 -8.33
C ILE A 175 7.37 -10.91 -9.33
N TYR A 176 7.79 -9.72 -8.88
CA TYR A 176 7.90 -8.53 -9.74
C TYR A 176 8.95 -8.67 -10.83
N ASP A 177 10.08 -9.33 -10.55
CA ASP A 177 11.14 -9.56 -11.53
C ASP A 177 10.65 -10.42 -12.72
N ARG A 178 9.58 -11.21 -12.53
CA ARG A 178 8.96 -12.04 -13.57
C ARG A 178 7.69 -11.42 -14.16
N MET A 179 7.15 -10.39 -13.53
CA MET A 179 5.91 -9.74 -13.94
C MET A 179 6.11 -9.09 -15.31
N ALA A 180 5.18 -9.34 -16.24
CA ALA A 180 5.25 -8.73 -17.56
C ALA A 180 5.10 -7.19 -17.44
N PRO A 181 5.78 -6.38 -18.29
CA PRO A 181 5.76 -4.92 -18.16
C PRO A 181 4.38 -4.27 -18.28
N ASP A 182 3.40 -4.95 -18.89
CA ASP A 182 2.03 -4.47 -19.07
C ASP A 182 1.05 -4.97 -17.99
N VAL A 183 1.51 -5.80 -17.05
CA VAL A 183 0.76 -6.22 -15.86
C VAL A 183 0.89 -5.15 -14.78
N GLU A 184 -0.23 -4.73 -14.21
CA GLU A 184 -0.28 -3.69 -13.18
C GLU A 184 0.01 -4.24 -11.78
N GLU A 185 -0.51 -5.43 -11.50
CA GLU A 185 -0.45 -6.04 -10.18
C GLU A 185 -0.70 -7.54 -10.26
N VAL A 186 -0.08 -8.26 -9.33
CA VAL A 186 -0.26 -9.70 -9.16
C VAL A 186 -1.20 -9.98 -7.99
N ILE A 187 -2.10 -10.93 -8.16
CA ILE A 187 -3.10 -11.36 -7.17
C ILE A 187 -2.65 -12.67 -6.54
N LEU A 188 -2.52 -12.65 -5.22
CA LEU A 188 -2.03 -13.77 -4.42
C LEU A 188 -3.18 -14.76 -4.19
N MET A 189 -2.92 -16.03 -4.52
CA MET A 189 -3.90 -17.10 -4.43
C MET A 189 -3.40 -18.24 -3.57
N ASP A 190 -4.23 -18.73 -2.66
CA ASP A 190 -3.99 -20.01 -1.99
C ASP A 190 -4.19 -21.15 -3.00
N PRO A 191 -3.16 -21.96 -3.31
CA PRO A 191 -3.24 -23.00 -4.32
C PRO A 191 -4.13 -24.19 -3.91
N THR A 192 -4.38 -24.37 -2.61
CA THR A 192 -5.20 -25.47 -2.08
C THR A 192 -6.69 -25.13 -2.20
N THR A 193 -7.06 -23.93 -1.75
CA THR A 193 -8.45 -23.48 -1.72
C THR A 193 -8.86 -22.69 -2.97
N ARG A 194 -7.90 -22.29 -3.81
CA ARG A 194 -8.08 -21.41 -4.98
C ARG A 194 -8.67 -20.05 -4.63
N HIS A 195 -8.60 -19.66 -3.36
CA HIS A 195 -9.02 -18.35 -2.87
C HIS A 195 -8.02 -17.27 -3.26
N LEU A 196 -8.51 -16.20 -3.88
CA LEU A 196 -7.76 -14.98 -4.14
C LEU A 196 -7.93 -14.04 -2.95
N LEU A 197 -6.84 -13.74 -2.24
CA LEU A 197 -6.91 -12.98 -0.99
C LEU A 197 -6.72 -11.48 -1.24
N GLU A 198 -5.53 -11.11 -1.69
CA GLU A 198 -5.14 -9.73 -1.95
C GLU A 198 -4.14 -9.67 -3.11
N GLY A 199 -3.87 -8.47 -3.63
CA GLY A 199 -2.72 -8.27 -4.50
C GLY A 199 -1.43 -8.16 -3.70
N SER A 200 -0.29 -8.23 -4.36
CA SER A 200 0.99 -8.13 -3.65
C SER A 200 1.17 -6.77 -2.96
N GLN A 201 0.53 -5.71 -3.45
CA GLN A 201 0.50 -4.38 -2.83
C GLN A 201 -0.89 -3.75 -2.74
N THR A 202 -1.96 -4.49 -3.03
CA THR A 202 -3.34 -3.99 -3.10
C THR A 202 -4.30 -4.93 -2.38
N ASN A 203 -5.48 -4.45 -2.04
CA ASN A 203 -6.61 -5.34 -1.80
C ASN A 203 -7.26 -5.71 -3.14
N PHE A 204 -7.92 -6.87 -3.19
CA PHE A 204 -8.55 -7.42 -4.39
C PHE A 204 -10.05 -7.64 -4.19
N TYR A 205 -10.82 -7.45 -5.27
CA TYR A 205 -12.27 -7.50 -5.26
C TYR A 205 -12.77 -8.12 -6.56
N ALA A 206 -13.78 -8.99 -6.45
CA ALA A 206 -14.60 -9.40 -7.57
C ALA A 206 -15.98 -8.72 -7.49
N ILE A 207 -16.62 -8.54 -8.64
CA ILE A 207 -18.03 -8.17 -8.74
C ILE A 207 -18.77 -9.39 -9.28
N GLN A 208 -19.68 -9.92 -8.48
CA GLN A 208 -20.43 -11.13 -8.80
C GLN A 208 -21.86 -10.96 -8.33
N ASP A 209 -22.83 -11.25 -9.21
CA ASP A 209 -24.27 -11.16 -8.94
C ASP A 209 -24.70 -9.80 -8.32
N GLY A 210 -24.06 -8.72 -8.76
CA GLY A 210 -24.32 -7.36 -8.25
C GLY A 210 -23.71 -7.06 -6.87
N ALA A 211 -22.96 -7.98 -6.27
CA ALA A 211 -22.24 -7.80 -5.01
C ALA A 211 -20.74 -7.58 -5.22
N VAL A 212 -20.10 -6.87 -4.29
CA VAL A 212 -18.63 -6.79 -4.17
C VAL A 212 -18.16 -7.90 -3.23
N VAL A 213 -17.32 -8.80 -3.73
CA VAL A 213 -16.76 -9.92 -2.97
C VAL A 213 -15.29 -9.64 -2.68
N THR A 214 -14.87 -9.70 -1.42
CA THR A 214 -13.48 -9.44 -1.00
C THR A 214 -13.13 -10.19 0.28
N ALA A 215 -11.88 -10.63 0.39
CA ALA A 215 -11.40 -11.31 1.59
C ALA A 215 -11.52 -10.42 2.83
N GLU A 216 -11.84 -11.03 3.97
CA GLU A 216 -11.85 -10.38 5.29
C GLU A 216 -10.62 -10.72 6.12
N GLU A 217 -10.20 -11.99 6.05
CA GLU A 217 -9.06 -12.54 6.78
C GLU A 217 -7.94 -12.94 5.82
N GLY A 218 -6.73 -13.11 6.36
CA GLY A 218 -5.55 -13.48 5.57
C GLY A 218 -5.04 -12.38 4.64
N ILE A 219 -5.44 -11.13 4.88
CA ILE A 219 -5.06 -9.96 4.08
C ILE A 219 -4.60 -8.79 4.96
N LEU A 220 -3.92 -7.82 4.34
CA LEU A 220 -3.66 -6.55 4.97
C LEU A 220 -4.84 -5.59 4.72
N LYS A 221 -5.53 -5.16 5.78
CA LYS A 221 -6.67 -4.23 5.67
C LYS A 221 -6.18 -2.82 5.26
N GLY A 222 -6.33 -2.49 3.98
CA GLY A 222 -5.88 -1.21 3.39
C GLY A 222 -6.79 -0.02 3.73
N THR A 223 -6.24 1.20 3.72
CA THR A 223 -7.05 2.42 4.00
C THR A 223 -8.11 2.67 2.92
N VAL A 224 -7.75 2.48 1.65
CA VAL A 224 -8.70 2.58 0.54
C VAL A 224 -9.73 1.45 0.58
N ARG A 225 -9.39 0.26 1.11
CA ARG A 225 -10.36 -0.82 1.32
C ARG A 225 -11.47 -0.39 2.27
N SER A 226 -11.14 0.20 3.41
CA SER A 226 -12.14 0.73 4.32
C SER A 226 -13.09 1.70 3.62
N LEU A 227 -12.54 2.56 2.75
CA LEU A 227 -13.36 3.49 1.98
C LEU A 227 -14.21 2.81 0.90
N VAL A 228 -13.73 1.76 0.23
CA VAL A 228 -14.55 0.94 -0.68
C VAL A 228 -15.76 0.38 0.06
N LEU A 229 -15.55 -0.21 1.24
CA LEU A 229 -16.61 -0.82 2.04
C LEU A 229 -17.65 0.21 2.49
N GLU A 230 -17.21 1.38 2.94
CA GLU A 230 -18.10 2.48 3.31
C GLU A 230 -18.92 2.97 2.13
N VAL A 231 -18.28 3.21 0.97
CA VAL A 231 -18.98 3.65 -0.24
C VAL A 231 -19.98 2.59 -0.69
N CYS A 232 -19.66 1.31 -0.61
CA CYS A 232 -20.62 0.24 -0.89
C CYS A 232 -21.83 0.32 0.05
N ALA A 233 -21.62 0.47 1.35
CA ALA A 233 -22.70 0.61 2.33
C ALA A 233 -23.58 1.85 2.07
N GLU A 234 -22.97 3.00 1.81
CA GLU A 234 -23.67 4.26 1.52
C GLU A 234 -24.53 4.19 0.25
N ASN A 235 -24.11 3.39 -0.74
CA ASN A 235 -24.81 3.24 -2.03
C ASN A 235 -25.70 2.00 -2.10
N GLY A 236 -25.85 1.24 -1.00
CA GLY A 236 -26.65 0.01 -0.98
C GLY A 236 -26.09 -1.10 -1.88
N ILE A 237 -24.78 -1.09 -2.16
CA ILE A 237 -24.09 -2.14 -2.92
C ILE A 237 -23.79 -3.30 -1.94
N PRO A 238 -24.32 -4.51 -2.16
CA PRO A 238 -24.05 -5.65 -1.29
C PRO A 238 -22.55 -5.96 -1.24
N VAL A 239 -22.05 -6.30 -0.05
CA VAL A 239 -20.66 -6.74 0.15
C VAL A 239 -20.63 -8.11 0.79
N GLU A 240 -19.85 -9.01 0.21
CA GLU A 240 -19.56 -10.32 0.77
C GLU A 240 -18.12 -10.36 1.27
N LEU A 241 -17.96 -10.47 2.59
CA LEU A 241 -16.67 -10.51 3.28
C LEU A 241 -16.09 -11.93 3.29
N LYS A 242 -15.85 -12.46 2.10
CA LYS A 242 -15.21 -13.76 1.84
C LYS A 242 -14.27 -13.63 0.63
N PRO A 243 -13.17 -14.40 0.56
CA PRO A 243 -12.29 -14.33 -0.59
C PRO A 243 -13.02 -14.78 -1.87
N PRO A 244 -12.88 -14.06 -3.00
CA PRO A 244 -13.27 -14.59 -4.30
C PRO A 244 -12.48 -15.87 -4.60
N THR A 245 -13.12 -16.86 -5.25
CA THR A 245 -12.46 -18.10 -5.68
C THR A 245 -12.23 -18.09 -7.18
N LEU A 246 -11.09 -18.63 -7.63
CA LEU A 246 -10.78 -18.77 -9.05
C LEU A 246 -11.76 -19.70 -9.75
N ASP A 247 -12.37 -20.65 -9.03
CA ASP A 247 -13.37 -21.57 -9.58
C ASP A 247 -14.64 -20.82 -10.08
N ASP A 248 -14.89 -19.61 -9.56
CA ASP A 248 -16.04 -18.77 -9.92
C ASP A 248 -15.68 -17.66 -10.93
N VAL A 249 -14.45 -17.63 -11.47
CA VAL A 249 -13.95 -16.53 -12.32
C VAL A 249 -14.83 -16.23 -13.54
N GLU A 250 -15.51 -17.24 -14.08
CA GLU A 250 -16.42 -17.08 -15.23
C GLU A 250 -17.74 -16.38 -14.87
N LYS A 251 -18.13 -16.41 -13.58
CA LYS A 251 -19.32 -15.72 -13.06
C LYS A 251 -19.05 -14.24 -12.77
N TRP A 252 -17.79 -13.84 -12.69
CA TRP A 252 -17.45 -12.46 -12.35
C TRP A 252 -17.85 -11.50 -13.49
N GLN A 253 -18.56 -10.45 -13.10
CA GLN A 253 -18.97 -9.34 -13.95
C GLN A 253 -17.85 -8.29 -14.08
N GLY A 254 -16.89 -8.30 -13.14
CA GLY A 254 -15.73 -7.42 -13.10
C GLY A 254 -14.81 -7.80 -11.95
N CYS A 255 -13.58 -7.29 -11.95
CA CYS A 255 -12.74 -7.26 -10.75
C CYS A 255 -11.94 -5.97 -10.71
N PHE A 256 -11.45 -5.62 -9.53
CA PHE A 256 -10.68 -4.39 -9.32
C PHE A 256 -9.73 -4.54 -8.14
N ILE A 257 -8.79 -3.60 -8.03
CA ILE A 257 -7.82 -3.52 -6.94
C ILE A 257 -7.90 -2.17 -6.25
N SER A 258 -7.47 -2.12 -4.99
CA SER A 258 -7.35 -0.85 -4.26
C SER A 258 -6.04 -0.69 -3.49
N SER A 259 -5.49 0.52 -3.48
CA SER A 259 -4.33 0.89 -2.64
C SER A 259 -4.22 2.39 -2.47
N THR A 260 -3.53 2.84 -1.42
CA THR A 260 -3.35 4.27 -1.13
C THR A 260 -2.74 5.06 -2.31
N SER A 261 -1.79 4.46 -3.03
CA SER A 261 -1.12 5.15 -4.15
C SER A 261 -1.97 5.19 -5.43
N ARG A 262 -2.75 4.13 -5.72
CA ARG A 262 -3.49 3.99 -6.98
C ARG A 262 -4.98 4.30 -6.87
N MET A 263 -5.49 4.51 -5.66
CA MET A 263 -6.93 4.51 -5.37
C MET A 263 -7.56 3.20 -5.83
N VAL A 264 -8.61 3.24 -6.63
CA VAL A 264 -9.28 2.07 -7.21
C VAL A 264 -8.95 1.99 -8.70
N LEU A 265 -8.56 0.81 -9.15
CA LEU A 265 -8.33 0.51 -10.57
C LEU A 265 -9.12 -0.73 -10.96
N GLY A 266 -9.96 -0.60 -11.99
CA GLY A 266 -10.67 -1.73 -12.60
C GLY A 266 -9.74 -2.60 -13.42
N ALA A 267 -9.97 -3.90 -13.44
CA ALA A 267 -9.23 -4.82 -14.29
C ALA A 267 -9.91 -4.94 -15.65
N LYS A 268 -9.18 -4.71 -16.74
CA LYS A 268 -9.58 -5.04 -18.11
C LYS A 268 -9.45 -6.53 -18.35
N SER A 269 -8.41 -7.14 -17.79
CA SER A 269 -8.19 -8.59 -17.88
C SER A 269 -7.56 -9.13 -16.62
N LEU A 270 -7.87 -10.39 -16.33
CA LEU A 270 -7.20 -11.22 -15.34
C LEU A 270 -6.58 -12.42 -16.04
N GLU A 271 -5.26 -12.50 -16.03
CA GLU A 271 -4.49 -13.65 -16.50
C GLU A 271 -4.29 -14.63 -15.34
N TYR A 272 -4.45 -15.92 -15.58
CA TYR A 272 -4.33 -16.94 -14.55
C TYR A 272 -4.01 -18.32 -15.16
N GLU A 273 -3.40 -19.18 -14.36
CA GLU A 273 -3.22 -20.59 -14.71
C GLU A 273 -4.42 -21.41 -14.20
N GLN A 274 -5.07 -22.18 -15.08
CA GLN A 274 -6.12 -23.11 -14.70
C GLN A 274 -5.55 -24.18 -13.74
N PRO A 275 -6.05 -24.30 -12.50
CA PRO A 275 -5.41 -25.12 -11.48
C PRO A 275 -5.26 -26.59 -11.88
N ASP A 276 -6.25 -27.16 -12.57
CA ASP A 276 -6.30 -28.57 -12.95
C ASP A 276 -5.49 -28.89 -14.21
N THR A 277 -5.51 -28.00 -15.20
CA THR A 277 -4.92 -28.28 -16.53
C THR A 277 -3.59 -27.59 -16.77
N LYS A 278 -3.18 -26.68 -15.88
CA LYS A 278 -1.99 -25.84 -16.04
C LYS A 278 -2.00 -24.97 -17.31
N LYS A 279 -3.18 -24.79 -17.90
CA LYS A 279 -3.37 -23.97 -19.10
C LYS A 279 -3.45 -22.50 -18.70
N SER A 280 -2.70 -21.66 -19.40
CA SER A 280 -2.85 -20.20 -19.30
C SER A 280 -4.21 -19.75 -19.83
N CYS A 281 -4.92 -18.96 -19.04
CA CYS A 281 -6.23 -18.43 -19.32
C CYS A 281 -6.27 -16.92 -19.09
N THR A 282 -7.22 -16.26 -19.76
CA THR A 282 -7.45 -14.83 -19.62
C THR A 282 -8.94 -14.59 -19.54
N ARG A 283 -9.39 -13.95 -18.46
CA ARG A 283 -10.75 -13.42 -18.34
C ARG A 283 -10.72 -11.94 -18.72
N ILE A 284 -11.61 -11.50 -19.60
CA ILE A 284 -11.74 -10.10 -20.03
C ILE A 284 -13.01 -9.52 -19.40
N PHE A 285 -12.92 -8.29 -18.92
CA PHE A 285 -14.03 -7.58 -18.30
C PHE A 285 -14.35 -6.29 -19.05
N ALA A 286 -15.64 -5.99 -19.15
CA ALA A 286 -16.13 -4.69 -19.59
C ALA A 286 -16.21 -3.72 -18.39
N PRO A 287 -16.24 -2.39 -18.62
CA PRO A 287 -16.54 -1.43 -17.56
C PRO A 287 -17.87 -1.77 -16.85
N HIS A 288 -17.88 -1.69 -15.52
CA HIS A 288 -19.03 -2.09 -14.70
C HIS A 288 -19.59 -0.92 -13.89
N LEU A 289 -20.92 -0.80 -13.79
CA LEU A 289 -21.59 0.32 -13.12
C LEU A 289 -21.21 0.43 -11.63
N ILE A 290 -21.18 -0.70 -10.91
CA ILE A 290 -20.75 -0.74 -9.49
C ILE A 290 -19.34 -0.17 -9.32
N LEU A 291 -18.41 -0.51 -10.21
CA LEU A 291 -17.05 0.01 -10.15
C LEU A 291 -17.02 1.53 -10.37
N ASN A 292 -17.84 2.05 -11.29
CA ASN A 292 -17.95 3.49 -11.52
C ASN A 292 -18.52 4.24 -10.30
N GLN A 293 -19.53 3.65 -9.64
CA GLN A 293 -20.11 4.19 -8.40
C GLN A 293 -19.06 4.23 -7.29
N ILE A 294 -18.32 3.14 -7.09
CA ILE A 294 -17.24 3.05 -6.09
C ILE A 294 -16.16 4.09 -6.36
N THR A 295 -15.68 4.17 -7.61
CA THR A 295 -14.62 5.11 -7.99
C THR A 295 -15.05 6.56 -7.74
N THR A 296 -16.27 6.91 -8.13
CA THR A 296 -16.84 8.25 -7.92
C THR A 296 -17.02 8.57 -6.42
N GLY A 297 -17.52 7.61 -5.64
CA GLY A 297 -17.70 7.77 -4.20
C GLY A 297 -16.37 7.99 -3.47
N ILE A 298 -15.34 7.22 -3.83
CA ILE A 298 -13.99 7.36 -3.27
C ILE A 298 -13.40 8.74 -3.57
N GLN A 299 -13.48 9.20 -4.82
CA GLN A 299 -12.97 10.52 -5.21
C GLN A 299 -13.59 11.65 -4.38
N LYS A 300 -14.89 11.57 -4.08
CA LYS A 300 -15.59 12.54 -3.22
C LYS A 300 -15.13 12.47 -1.77
N SER A 301 -14.88 11.26 -1.25
CA SER A 301 -14.55 11.04 0.16
C SER A 301 -13.09 11.27 0.52
N VAL A 302 -12.14 11.12 -0.42
CA VAL A 302 -10.70 11.30 -0.17
C VAL A 302 -10.43 12.66 0.48
N MET A 303 -11.02 13.73 -0.05
CA MET A 303 -10.81 15.07 0.50
C MET A 303 -11.36 15.20 1.93
N LYS A 304 -12.57 14.70 2.17
CA LYS A 304 -13.24 14.74 3.48
C LYS A 304 -12.47 13.98 4.57
N LYS A 305 -11.79 12.90 4.19
CA LYS A 305 -11.00 12.05 5.10
C LYS A 305 -9.53 12.43 5.21
N SER A 306 -9.14 13.57 4.67
CA SER A 306 -7.74 14.02 4.71
C SER A 306 -7.49 14.93 5.90
N THR A 307 -6.42 14.67 6.64
CA THR A 307 -6.01 15.43 7.83
C THR A 307 -4.87 16.38 7.48
N GLU A 308 -4.93 17.62 7.96
CA GLU A 308 -3.83 18.58 7.84
C GLU A 308 -2.62 18.12 8.67
N VAL A 309 -1.52 17.78 8.02
CA VAL A 309 -0.30 17.27 8.68
C VAL A 309 0.86 18.25 8.55
N PHE A 310 1.08 18.78 7.34
CA PHE A 310 2.22 19.65 7.02
C PHE A 310 1.85 21.12 7.14
N LYS A 311 1.75 21.63 8.37
CA LYS A 311 1.49 23.06 8.62
C LYS A 311 2.77 23.86 8.51
N GLY A 312 2.83 24.84 7.60
CA GLY A 312 3.96 25.76 7.48
C GLY A 312 5.29 25.13 7.02
N CYS A 313 5.23 23.91 6.47
CA CYS A 313 6.36 23.28 5.77
C CYS A 313 6.32 23.65 4.29
#